data_AF-A0A2P1PSN1-F1
#
_entry.id   AF-A0A2P1PSN1-F1
#
_cell.length_a   1.000
_cell.length_b   1.000
_cell.length_c   1.000
_cell.angle_alpha   90.00
_cell.angle_beta   90.00
_cell.angle_gamma   90.00
#
_symmetry.space_group_name_H-M   'P 1'
#
loop_
_entity.id
_entity.type
_entity.pdbx_description
1 polymer ?
#
loop_
_entity_poly.entity_id
_entity_poly.type
_entity_poly.pdbx_seq_one_letter_code
_entity_poly.pdbx_strand_id
1 'polypeptide(L)'
;MNKRSLHILFTAGMAIAAASTFGAAPPTNGWAQWQTQRATGAPSYCCMEWNHGRQDADAAYCDLNQAQHSINSIKSDPDQTMQVFAHFESGKLTEVRTLSTSCEVRHRDQAVDLGTLSTADSVGLLTQTPSAAMDKRHDHSMLMLSVALHPGALAQNWLETQFRSDDRERRQDALFWLGQVRAEASRPILKQALTQDADERMRRHACFVVAESGLPERFDWLRDAAEHDSERSVRHDAWFWFAQAKPANAQAVLTTALQQAKDARTRDHLVFVLSQLPAPQGTDALIALLTDPNVGKETRKQALFWLGQSEDPRALAALDRFL
;
A
#
# COMPACT_ATOMS: atom_id res chain seq x y z
N MET A 1 -65.11 22.14 -17.88
CA MET A 1 -65.06 21.59 -16.51
C MET A 1 -64.61 20.14 -16.57
N ASN A 2 -63.37 19.84 -16.18
CA ASN A 2 -62.98 18.61 -15.48
C ASN A 2 -61.49 18.68 -15.11
N LYS A 3 -61.19 19.05 -13.86
CA LYS A 3 -59.87 18.90 -13.25
C LYS A 3 -59.76 17.46 -12.74
N ARG A 4 -58.82 16.67 -13.27
CA ARG A 4 -58.39 15.41 -12.65
C ARG A 4 -57.20 15.71 -11.75
N SER A 5 -57.43 15.67 -10.45
CA SER A 5 -56.37 15.72 -9.43
C SER A 5 -55.64 14.39 -9.40
N LEU A 6 -54.33 14.41 -9.64
CA LEU A 6 -53.45 13.26 -9.47
C LEU A 6 -52.91 13.29 -8.04
N HIS A 7 -53.41 12.42 -7.17
CA HIS A 7 -52.87 12.24 -5.82
C HIS A 7 -51.60 11.40 -5.90
N ILE A 8 -50.44 12.04 -5.70
CA ILE A 8 -49.16 11.36 -5.48
C ILE A 8 -49.16 10.90 -4.02
N LEU A 9 -49.29 9.59 -3.81
CA LEU A 9 -49.08 8.94 -2.52
C LEU A 9 -47.57 8.90 -2.24
N PHE A 10 -47.10 9.76 -1.33
CA PHE A 10 -45.79 9.62 -0.71
C PHE A 10 -45.84 8.44 0.26
N THR A 11 -45.35 7.28 -0.15
CA THR A 11 -44.97 6.22 0.79
C THR A 11 -43.74 6.67 1.55
N ALA A 12 -43.91 7.12 2.78
CA ALA A 12 -42.82 7.33 3.72
C ALA A 12 -42.18 5.97 4.01
N GLY A 13 -41.01 5.72 3.41
CA GLY A 13 -40.17 4.58 3.75
C GLY A 13 -39.68 4.73 5.18
N MET A 14 -40.18 3.88 6.08
CA MET A 14 -39.74 3.80 7.46
C MET A 14 -38.34 3.19 7.45
N ALA A 15 -37.30 4.01 7.60
CA ALA A 15 -35.94 3.54 7.79
C ALA A 15 -35.86 2.84 9.14
N ILE A 16 -35.70 1.52 9.13
CA ILE A 16 -35.34 0.76 10.32
C ILE A 16 -33.89 1.13 10.63
N ALA A 17 -33.67 2.07 11.54
CA ALA A 17 -32.36 2.26 12.14
C ALA A 17 -32.05 1.00 12.94
N ALA A 18 -31.12 0.18 12.46
CA ALA A 18 -30.52 -0.85 13.29
C ALA A 18 -29.90 -0.15 14.49
N ALA A 19 -30.40 -0.44 15.69
CA ALA A 19 -29.82 0.13 16.91
C ALA A 19 -28.40 -0.43 17.05
N SER A 20 -27.40 0.42 16.88
CA SER A 20 -26.01 0.06 17.12
C SER A 20 -25.85 -0.34 18.59
N THR A 21 -25.39 -1.56 18.84
CA THR A 21 -25.16 -2.06 20.20
C THR A 21 -23.79 -1.60 20.68
N PHE A 22 -23.64 -0.31 20.95
CA PHE A 22 -22.43 0.19 21.61
C PHE A 22 -22.53 -0.03 23.12
N GLY A 23 -21.42 -0.35 23.79
CA GLY A 23 -21.34 -0.33 25.24
C GLY A 23 -21.45 1.09 25.83
N ALA A 24 -21.06 2.10 25.05
CA ALA A 24 -21.15 3.53 25.35
C ALA A 24 -21.25 4.34 24.05
N ALA A 25 -21.70 5.61 24.11
CA ALA A 25 -21.62 6.49 22.94
C ALA A 25 -20.19 7.00 22.72
N PRO A 26 -19.73 7.18 21.46
CA PRO A 26 -18.47 7.86 21.17
C PRO A 26 -18.42 9.25 21.82
N PRO A 27 -17.25 9.68 22.36
CA PRO A 27 -17.11 10.98 22.99
C PRO A 27 -17.18 12.12 21.96
N THR A 28 -17.62 13.29 22.40
CA THR A 28 -17.52 14.50 21.57
C THR A 28 -16.07 14.98 21.43
N ASN A 29 -15.25 14.81 22.47
CA ASN A 29 -13.83 15.15 22.48
C ASN A 29 -13.02 14.04 23.17
N GLY A 30 -11.85 13.71 22.62
CA GLY A 30 -10.92 12.72 23.18
C GLY A 30 -10.98 11.36 22.49
N TRP A 31 -10.28 10.38 23.09
CA TRP A 31 -10.16 9.04 22.53
C TRP A 31 -11.35 8.14 22.89
N ALA A 32 -11.79 7.35 21.91
CA ALA A 32 -12.57 6.14 22.12
C ALA A 32 -11.74 4.91 21.76
N GLN A 33 -12.06 3.78 22.37
CA GLN A 33 -11.48 2.48 22.04
C GLN A 33 -12.55 1.41 21.88
N TRP A 34 -12.31 0.44 21.01
CA TRP A 34 -13.12 -0.75 20.91
C TRP A 34 -12.35 -1.91 20.27
N GLN A 35 -12.87 -3.13 20.44
CA GLN A 35 -12.36 -4.31 19.73
C GLN A 35 -13.32 -4.73 18.62
N THR A 36 -12.79 -5.31 17.55
CA THR A 36 -13.57 -5.84 16.43
C THR A 36 -12.80 -6.96 15.73
N GLN A 37 -13.48 -7.69 14.83
CA GLN A 37 -12.85 -8.69 13.97
C GLN A 37 -11.93 -8.04 12.93
N ARG A 38 -10.79 -8.69 12.69
CA ARG A 38 -9.80 -8.38 11.67
C ARG A 38 -9.92 -9.38 10.52
N ALA A 39 -9.65 -8.93 9.30
CA ALA A 39 -9.71 -9.78 8.11
C ALA A 39 -8.70 -10.93 8.19
N THR A 40 -9.14 -12.14 7.82
CA THR A 40 -8.28 -13.32 7.78
C THR A 40 -7.07 -13.08 6.87
N GLY A 41 -5.86 -13.35 7.38
CA GLY A 41 -4.61 -13.20 6.63
C GLY A 41 -4.13 -11.75 6.47
N ALA A 42 -4.89 -10.76 6.96
CA ALA A 42 -4.38 -9.41 7.07
C ALA A 42 -3.16 -9.37 8.02
N PRO A 43 -2.27 -8.38 7.90
CA PRO A 43 -1.25 -8.11 8.92
C PRO A 43 -1.88 -7.59 10.23
N SER A 44 -1.14 -7.70 11.32
CA SER A 44 -1.40 -7.01 12.59
C SER A 44 -0.34 -5.97 12.81
N TYR A 45 -0.68 -4.86 13.46
CA TYR A 45 0.22 -3.71 13.62
C TYR A 45 0.43 -3.35 15.09
N CYS A 46 1.60 -2.79 15.39
CA CYS A 46 1.86 -2.04 16.62
C CYS A 46 2.64 -0.77 16.28
N CYS A 47 2.70 0.19 17.20
CA CYS A 47 3.46 1.42 17.00
C CYS A 47 4.97 1.13 17.00
N MET A 48 5.72 1.91 16.22
CA MET A 48 7.18 1.85 16.15
C MET A 48 7.78 3.09 16.81
N GLU A 49 8.76 2.87 17.68
CA GLU A 49 9.65 3.93 18.16
C GLU A 49 11.01 3.86 17.42
N TRP A 50 11.52 5.06 17.10
CA TRP A 50 12.86 5.23 16.54
C TRP A 50 13.76 5.77 17.63
N ASN A 51 14.68 4.94 18.13
CA ASN A 51 15.64 5.36 19.15
C ASN A 51 17.04 5.47 18.52
N HIS A 52 17.60 6.69 18.48
CA HIS A 52 18.93 6.98 17.93
C HIS A 52 19.22 6.34 16.54
N GLY A 53 18.23 6.34 15.65
CA GLY A 53 18.38 5.79 14.29
C GLY A 53 18.38 4.26 14.21
N ARG A 54 18.10 3.55 15.31
CA ARG A 54 17.74 2.12 15.30
C ARG A 54 16.25 1.96 15.57
N GLN A 55 15.65 1.03 14.84
CA GLN A 55 14.34 0.49 15.15
C GLN A 55 14.43 -0.23 16.50
N ASP A 56 13.66 0.23 17.49
CA ASP A 56 13.44 -0.57 18.69
C ASP A 56 12.36 -1.60 18.34
N ALA A 57 12.81 -2.77 17.88
CA ALA A 57 11.92 -3.87 17.53
C ALA A 57 11.20 -4.46 18.75
N ASP A 58 11.59 -4.06 19.96
CA ASP A 58 11.07 -4.54 21.24
C ASP A 58 10.16 -3.50 21.93
N ALA A 59 10.03 -2.28 21.39
CA ALA A 59 9.06 -1.28 21.83
C ALA A 59 7.64 -1.72 21.41
N ALA A 60 7.08 -2.71 22.13
CA ALA A 60 5.77 -3.30 21.88
C ALA A 60 4.61 -2.48 22.47
N TYR A 61 4.73 -1.15 22.46
CA TYR A 61 3.69 -0.27 22.98
C TYR A 61 3.39 0.91 22.06
N CYS A 62 2.18 1.44 22.18
CA CYS A 62 1.76 2.66 21.51
C CYS A 62 1.36 3.73 22.51
N ASP A 63 1.96 4.91 22.43
CA ASP A 63 1.54 6.08 23.21
C ASP A 63 0.59 6.97 22.39
N LEU A 64 -0.69 7.01 22.78
CA LEU A 64 -1.72 7.82 22.11
C LEU A 64 -1.48 9.33 22.21
N ASN A 65 -0.64 9.78 23.16
CA ASN A 65 -0.35 11.21 23.32
C ASN A 65 0.75 11.70 22.37
N GLN A 66 1.48 10.80 21.70
CA GLN A 66 2.50 11.20 20.73
C GLN A 66 1.83 11.64 19.44
N ALA A 67 2.08 12.89 19.02
CA ALA A 67 1.51 13.48 17.81
C ALA A 67 2.07 12.88 16.51
N GLN A 68 3.23 12.25 16.56
CA GLN A 68 3.81 11.50 15.44
C GLN A 68 3.94 10.05 15.85
N HIS A 69 3.42 9.16 15.02
CA HIS A 69 3.55 7.73 15.20
C HIS A 69 3.82 7.08 13.85
N SER A 70 4.60 6.01 13.87
CA SER A 70 4.68 5.05 12.77
C SER A 70 4.12 3.74 13.27
N ILE A 71 3.59 2.93 12.36
CA ILE A 71 3.18 1.56 12.67
C ILE A 71 3.95 0.59 11.81
N ASN A 72 4.13 -0.63 12.30
CA ASN A 72 4.71 -1.72 11.53
C ASN A 72 4.04 -3.04 11.86
N SER A 73 4.14 -3.98 10.94
CA SER A 73 3.57 -5.29 11.13
C SER A 73 4.32 -6.04 12.22
N ILE A 74 3.58 -6.70 13.10
CA ILE A 74 4.15 -7.58 14.12
C ILE A 74 4.10 -9.03 13.64
N LYS A 75 5.12 -9.82 13.99
CA LYS A 75 5.35 -11.16 13.42
C LYS A 75 4.33 -12.20 13.88
N SER A 76 3.74 -12.03 15.05
CA SER A 76 2.79 -12.98 15.63
C SER A 76 1.65 -12.24 16.31
N ASP A 77 0.46 -12.43 15.79
CA ASP A 77 -0.78 -12.08 16.46
C ASP A 77 -1.80 -13.19 16.16
N PRO A 78 -1.96 -14.15 17.08
CA PRO A 78 -2.86 -15.28 16.86
C PRO A 78 -4.32 -14.84 16.86
N ASP A 79 -4.61 -13.65 17.38
CA ASP A 79 -5.97 -13.16 17.48
C ASP A 79 -6.44 -12.63 16.11
N GLN A 80 -7.61 -13.10 15.68
CA GLN A 80 -8.33 -12.53 14.55
C GLN A 80 -9.16 -11.30 14.96
N THR A 81 -8.81 -10.71 16.11
CA THR A 81 -9.36 -9.44 16.57
C THR A 81 -8.29 -8.35 16.46
N MET A 82 -8.76 -7.12 16.53
CA MET A 82 -7.93 -5.92 16.60
C MET A 82 -8.57 -4.94 17.56
N GLN A 83 -7.76 -4.04 18.10
CA GLN A 83 -8.23 -2.89 18.88
C GLN A 83 -8.09 -1.63 18.04
N VAL A 84 -9.13 -0.80 18.04
CA VAL A 84 -9.19 0.46 17.31
C VAL A 84 -9.30 1.59 18.31
N PHE A 85 -8.42 2.57 18.17
CA PHE A 85 -8.46 3.83 18.89
C PHE A 85 -8.82 4.94 17.91
N ALA A 86 -9.84 5.73 18.24
CA ALA A 86 -10.27 6.84 17.42
C ALA A 86 -10.34 8.11 18.27
N HIS A 87 -9.69 9.18 17.79
CA HIS A 87 -9.74 10.48 18.42
C HIS A 87 -10.84 11.34 17.81
N PHE A 88 -11.62 11.98 18.66
CA PHE A 88 -12.70 12.87 18.26
C PHE A 88 -12.44 14.30 18.73
N GLU A 89 -12.79 15.27 17.89
CA GLU A 89 -12.84 16.69 18.24
C GLU A 89 -14.16 17.28 17.74
N SER A 90 -14.95 17.85 18.65
CA SER A 90 -16.30 18.36 18.33
C SER A 90 -17.18 17.33 17.59
N GLY A 91 -17.04 16.05 17.95
CA GLY A 91 -17.76 14.92 17.34
C GLY A 91 -17.25 14.50 15.96
N LYS A 92 -16.13 15.05 15.49
CA LYS A 92 -15.51 14.70 14.22
C LYS A 92 -14.33 13.77 14.45
N LEU A 93 -14.17 12.78 13.58
CA LEU A 93 -13.02 11.88 13.61
C LEU A 93 -11.78 12.63 13.11
N THR A 94 -10.73 12.66 13.92
CA THR A 94 -9.48 13.37 13.59
C THR A 94 -8.29 12.44 13.43
N GLU A 95 -8.27 11.32 14.17
CA GLU A 95 -7.16 10.36 14.14
C GLU A 95 -7.69 8.93 14.39
N VAL A 96 -7.05 7.95 13.75
CA VAL A 96 -7.34 6.52 13.97
C VAL A 96 -6.04 5.76 14.10
N ARG A 97 -5.95 4.90 15.10
CA ARG A 97 -4.89 3.90 15.26
C ARG A 97 -5.52 2.53 15.42
N THR A 98 -5.17 1.60 14.54
CA THR A 98 -5.62 0.20 14.63
C THR A 98 -4.42 -0.67 14.93
N LEU A 99 -4.50 -1.38 16.04
CA LEU A 99 -3.39 -2.12 16.62
C LEU A 99 -3.82 -3.56 16.91
N SER A 100 -2.84 -4.46 16.98
CA SER A 100 -2.99 -5.78 17.55
C SER A 100 -3.51 -5.69 18.98
N THR A 101 -4.35 -6.62 19.41
CA THR A 101 -4.74 -6.79 20.83
C THR A 101 -3.56 -7.07 21.75
N SER A 102 -2.43 -7.56 21.21
CA SER A 102 -1.19 -7.77 21.95
C SER A 102 -0.30 -6.53 22.10
N CYS A 103 -0.60 -5.44 21.38
CA CYS A 103 0.13 -4.17 21.49
C CYS A 103 -0.28 -3.45 22.77
N GLU A 104 0.66 -3.17 23.67
CA GLU A 104 0.40 -2.38 24.87
C GLU A 104 0.03 -0.95 24.46
N VAL A 105 -1.01 -0.35 25.04
CA VAL A 105 -1.39 1.03 24.72
C VAL A 105 -1.33 1.90 25.97
N ARG A 106 -0.62 3.02 25.85
CA ARG A 106 -0.44 4.03 26.90
C ARG A 106 -1.16 5.31 26.49
N HIS A 107 -1.85 5.92 27.43
CA HIS A 107 -2.55 7.18 27.22
C HIS A 107 -2.69 7.92 28.56
N ARG A 108 -2.64 9.25 28.56
CA ARG A 108 -2.80 10.04 29.79
C ARG A 108 -4.25 10.08 30.22
N ASP A 109 -5.12 10.37 29.26
CA ASP A 109 -6.57 10.35 29.43
C ASP A 109 -7.10 8.98 29.01
N GLN A 110 -7.93 8.35 29.85
CA GLN A 110 -8.50 7.05 29.56
C GLN A 110 -9.43 7.14 28.34
N ALA A 111 -9.18 6.32 27.32
CA ALA A 111 -10.08 6.21 26.18
C ALA A 111 -11.44 5.66 26.61
N VAL A 112 -12.53 6.26 26.11
CA VAL A 112 -13.90 5.77 26.33
C VAL A 112 -14.03 4.40 25.67
N ASP A 113 -14.24 3.37 26.49
CA ASP A 113 -14.39 1.99 26.01
C ASP A 113 -15.81 1.76 25.48
N LEU A 114 -15.93 1.48 24.18
CA LEU A 114 -17.19 1.15 23.51
C LEU A 114 -17.47 -0.36 23.51
N GLY A 115 -16.53 -1.18 24.02
CA GLY A 115 -16.60 -2.63 24.10
C GLY A 115 -16.20 -3.33 22.80
N THR A 116 -16.83 -4.47 22.52
CA THR A 116 -16.65 -5.21 21.28
C THR A 116 -17.73 -4.84 20.27
N LEU A 117 -17.32 -4.28 19.13
CA LEU A 117 -18.24 -3.90 18.06
C LEU A 117 -18.31 -4.98 16.98
N SER A 118 -19.49 -5.06 16.33
CA SER A 118 -19.58 -5.80 15.08
C SER A 118 -18.71 -5.13 14.01
N THR A 119 -18.27 -5.89 13.01
CA THR A 119 -17.54 -5.33 11.86
C THR A 119 -18.33 -4.19 11.20
N ALA A 120 -19.65 -4.32 11.12
CA ALA A 120 -20.51 -3.32 10.50
C ALA A 120 -20.56 -2.02 11.31
N ASP A 121 -20.71 -2.12 12.64
CA ASP A 121 -20.73 -0.94 13.52
C ASP A 121 -19.37 -0.23 13.56
N SER A 122 -18.28 -1.00 13.62
CA SER A 122 -16.91 -0.46 13.60
C SER A 122 -16.61 0.29 12.29
N VAL A 123 -16.90 -0.33 11.13
CA VAL A 123 -16.75 0.34 9.83
C VAL A 123 -17.69 1.54 9.72
N GLY A 124 -18.93 1.43 10.20
CA GLY A 124 -19.89 2.53 10.22
C GLY A 124 -19.37 3.74 11.00
N LEU A 125 -18.86 3.51 12.21
CA LEU A 125 -18.30 4.58 13.05
C LEU A 125 -17.10 5.27 12.38
N LEU A 126 -16.20 4.51 11.75
CA LEU A 126 -15.03 5.04 11.06
C LEU A 126 -15.37 5.82 9.78
N THR A 127 -16.40 5.41 9.04
CA THR A 127 -16.65 5.90 7.68
C THR A 127 -17.79 6.90 7.55
N GLN A 128 -18.72 6.92 8.51
CA GLN A 128 -19.89 7.81 8.49
C GLN A 128 -19.72 9.02 9.41
N THR A 129 -18.73 8.99 10.31
CA THR A 129 -18.40 10.16 11.13
C THR A 129 -17.81 11.24 10.24
N PRO A 130 -18.30 12.50 10.30
CA PRO A 130 -17.70 13.61 9.56
C PRO A 130 -16.21 13.73 9.89
N SER A 131 -15.34 13.61 8.88
CA SER A 131 -13.88 13.54 9.03
C SER A 131 -13.18 14.88 8.78
N ALA A 132 -13.86 16.00 9.03
CA ALA A 132 -13.45 17.33 8.56
C ALA A 132 -12.18 17.92 9.23
N ALA A 133 -11.33 17.08 9.81
CA ALA A 133 -10.06 17.44 10.43
C ALA A 133 -8.91 16.47 10.09
N MET A 134 -9.11 15.50 9.18
CA MET A 134 -8.01 14.68 8.65
C MET A 134 -7.21 15.47 7.61
N ASP A 135 -6.85 16.73 7.88
CA ASP A 135 -6.22 17.61 6.88
C ASP A 135 -4.84 17.10 6.41
N LYS A 136 -4.26 16.12 7.11
CA LYS A 136 -3.00 15.49 6.74
C LYS A 136 -3.25 14.20 5.96
N ARG A 137 -2.47 14.02 4.90
CA ARG A 137 -2.43 12.79 4.10
C ARG A 137 -2.21 11.53 4.95
N HIS A 138 -1.36 11.63 5.98
CA HIS A 138 -1.08 10.51 6.88
C HIS A 138 -2.34 9.99 7.56
N ASP A 139 -3.15 10.88 8.13
CA ASP A 139 -4.35 10.50 8.88
C ASP A 139 -5.34 9.79 7.96
N HIS A 140 -5.59 10.34 6.75
CA HIS A 140 -6.44 9.69 5.75
C HIS A 140 -5.98 8.27 5.42
N SER A 141 -4.67 8.09 5.22
CA SER A 141 -4.08 6.78 4.95
C SER A 141 -4.27 5.81 6.14
N MET A 142 -4.14 6.30 7.37
CA MET A 142 -4.38 5.50 8.59
C MET A 142 -5.84 5.09 8.77
N LEU A 143 -6.81 5.95 8.41
CA LEU A 143 -8.21 5.56 8.33
C LEU A 143 -8.43 4.48 7.27
N MET A 144 -7.82 4.62 6.08
CA MET A 144 -7.95 3.61 5.03
C MET A 144 -7.35 2.27 5.45
N LEU A 145 -6.19 2.25 6.11
CA LEU A 145 -5.66 1.05 6.71
C LEU A 145 -6.64 0.44 7.72
N SER A 146 -7.15 1.26 8.66
CA SER A 146 -8.08 0.80 9.68
C SER A 146 -9.29 0.12 9.05
N VAL A 147 -9.91 0.73 8.03
CA VAL A 147 -11.01 0.13 7.27
C VAL A 147 -10.55 -1.12 6.51
N ALA A 148 -9.38 -1.10 5.86
CA ALA A 148 -8.86 -2.24 5.11
C ALA A 148 -8.69 -3.50 5.95
N LEU A 149 -8.33 -3.35 7.23
CA LEU A 149 -8.19 -4.43 8.19
C LEU A 149 -9.53 -5.08 8.59
N HIS A 150 -10.68 -4.46 8.28
CA HIS A 150 -11.98 -5.06 8.57
C HIS A 150 -12.38 -6.12 7.52
N PRO A 151 -12.95 -7.26 7.94
CA PRO A 151 -13.44 -8.27 7.01
C PRO A 151 -14.68 -7.80 6.24
N GLY A 152 -14.98 -8.50 5.14
CA GLY A 152 -16.26 -8.39 4.45
C GLY A 152 -16.38 -7.24 3.44
N ALA A 153 -17.57 -7.18 2.82
CA ALA A 153 -17.83 -6.32 1.66
C ALA A 153 -17.97 -4.83 2.01
N LEU A 154 -18.38 -4.48 3.23
CA LEU A 154 -18.53 -3.07 3.63
C LEU A 154 -17.20 -2.31 3.52
N ALA A 155 -16.15 -2.88 4.09
CA ALA A 155 -14.81 -2.30 4.02
C ALA A 155 -14.22 -2.34 2.60
N GLN A 156 -14.47 -3.41 1.84
CA GLN A 156 -14.10 -3.49 0.42
C GLN A 156 -14.72 -2.31 -0.35
N ASN A 157 -16.05 -2.21 -0.35
CA ASN A 157 -16.81 -1.24 -1.12
C ASN A 157 -16.44 0.20 -0.75
N TRP A 158 -16.14 0.47 0.52
CA TRP A 158 -15.71 1.79 0.96
C TRP A 158 -14.34 2.15 0.36
N LEU A 159 -13.36 1.25 0.40
CA LEU A 159 -12.03 1.47 -0.22
C LEU A 159 -12.13 1.64 -1.73
N GLU A 160 -12.97 0.85 -2.41
CA GLU A 160 -13.18 1.01 -3.84
C GLU A 160 -13.83 2.35 -4.19
N THR A 161 -14.71 2.85 -3.32
CA THR A 161 -15.25 4.21 -3.45
C THR A 161 -14.15 5.25 -3.32
N GLN A 162 -13.21 5.08 -2.40
CA GLN A 162 -12.05 5.98 -2.27
C GLN A 162 -11.14 5.94 -3.51
N PHE A 163 -10.94 4.75 -4.10
CA PHE A 163 -10.19 4.59 -5.35
C PHE A 163 -10.86 5.27 -6.57
N ARG A 164 -12.18 5.45 -6.53
CA ARG A 164 -12.97 6.15 -7.57
C ARG A 164 -13.10 7.66 -7.32
N SER A 165 -12.44 8.21 -6.29
CA SER A 165 -12.43 9.66 -6.02
C SER A 165 -11.77 10.45 -7.15
N ASP A 166 -12.10 11.73 -7.30
CA ASP A 166 -11.41 12.66 -8.20
C ASP A 166 -10.03 13.10 -7.66
N ASP A 167 -9.77 12.91 -6.36
CA ASP A 167 -8.50 13.26 -5.73
C ASP A 167 -7.49 12.13 -5.93
N ARG A 168 -6.48 12.35 -6.78
CA ARG A 168 -5.43 11.36 -7.07
C ARG A 168 -4.73 10.84 -5.82
N GLU A 169 -4.43 11.66 -4.83
CA GLU A 169 -3.71 11.19 -3.64
C GLU A 169 -4.57 10.20 -2.86
N ARG A 170 -5.86 10.50 -2.71
CA ARG A 170 -6.84 9.59 -2.13
C ARG A 170 -6.95 8.28 -2.91
N ARG A 171 -6.96 8.35 -4.25
CA ARG A 171 -6.97 7.14 -5.11
C ARG A 171 -5.72 6.29 -4.90
N GLN A 172 -4.54 6.92 -4.78
CA GLN A 172 -3.26 6.25 -4.56
C GLN A 172 -3.22 5.55 -3.21
N ASP A 173 -3.66 6.22 -2.14
CA ASP A 173 -3.70 5.62 -0.79
C ASP A 173 -4.72 4.47 -0.72
N ALA A 174 -5.88 4.62 -1.37
CA ALA A 174 -6.86 3.55 -1.47
C ALA A 174 -6.32 2.33 -2.22
N LEU A 175 -5.68 2.55 -3.38
CA LEU A 175 -5.06 1.48 -4.16
C LEU A 175 -3.95 0.78 -3.36
N PHE A 176 -3.14 1.55 -2.63
CA PHE A 176 -2.09 1.02 -1.77
C PHE A 176 -2.65 0.04 -0.74
N TRP A 177 -3.67 0.43 0.04
CA TRP A 177 -4.24 -0.45 1.05
C TRP A 177 -5.07 -1.61 0.48
N LEU A 178 -5.73 -1.41 -0.67
CA LEU A 178 -6.34 -2.50 -1.43
C LEU A 178 -5.29 -3.55 -1.84
N GLY A 179 -4.11 -3.12 -2.29
CA GLY A 179 -3.01 -4.03 -2.65
C GLY A 179 -2.29 -4.64 -1.45
N GLN A 180 -2.06 -3.88 -0.39
CA GLN A 180 -1.25 -4.32 0.75
C GLN A 180 -2.00 -5.26 1.69
N VAL A 181 -3.30 -5.01 1.91
CA VAL A 181 -4.12 -5.72 2.92
C VAL A 181 -5.16 -6.62 2.27
N ARG A 182 -5.66 -6.24 1.09
CA ARG A 182 -6.83 -6.88 0.45
C ARG A 182 -6.56 -7.33 -0.98
N ALA A 183 -5.31 -7.71 -1.28
CA ALA A 183 -4.84 -7.94 -2.64
C ALA A 183 -5.73 -8.90 -3.44
N GLU A 184 -6.05 -10.06 -2.83
CA GLU A 184 -6.84 -11.11 -3.46
C GLU A 184 -8.26 -10.63 -3.81
N ALA A 185 -8.93 -9.96 -2.86
CA ALA A 185 -10.26 -9.40 -3.09
C ALA A 185 -10.24 -8.23 -4.10
N SER A 186 -9.10 -7.56 -4.25
CA SER A 186 -8.93 -6.36 -5.07
C SER A 186 -8.24 -6.63 -6.40
N ARG A 187 -8.00 -7.90 -6.73
CA ARG A 187 -7.29 -8.37 -7.93
C ARG A 187 -7.78 -7.67 -9.22
N PRO A 188 -9.10 -7.53 -9.49
CA PRO A 188 -9.57 -6.82 -10.69
C PRO A 188 -9.19 -5.33 -10.71
N ILE A 189 -9.29 -4.65 -9.56
CA ILE A 189 -8.97 -3.22 -9.44
C ILE A 189 -7.47 -2.99 -9.58
N LEU A 190 -6.64 -3.87 -9.01
CA LEU A 190 -5.18 -3.79 -9.13
C LEU A 190 -4.75 -3.95 -10.59
N LYS A 191 -5.32 -4.91 -11.34
CA LYS A 191 -5.04 -5.06 -12.76
C LYS A 191 -5.53 -3.85 -13.56
N GLN A 192 -6.75 -3.37 -13.29
CA GLN A 192 -7.31 -2.20 -13.97
C GLN A 192 -6.45 -0.95 -13.74
N ALA A 193 -6.04 -0.69 -12.49
CA ALA A 193 -5.21 0.46 -12.16
C ALA A 193 -3.84 0.40 -12.85
N LEU A 194 -3.27 -0.81 -13.01
CA LEU A 194 -2.00 -1.00 -13.68
C LEU A 194 -2.08 -0.82 -15.20
N THR A 195 -3.15 -1.28 -15.86
CA THR A 195 -3.18 -1.37 -17.33
C THR A 195 -4.16 -0.43 -18.03
N GLN A 196 -5.12 0.14 -17.32
CA GLN A 196 -6.26 0.86 -17.93
C GLN A 196 -6.50 2.25 -17.32
N ASP A 197 -5.81 2.64 -16.26
CA ASP A 197 -5.98 3.99 -15.70
C ASP A 197 -5.55 5.05 -16.71
N ALA A 198 -6.38 6.08 -16.88
CA ALA A 198 -6.11 7.17 -17.81
C ALA A 198 -4.92 8.04 -17.35
N ASP A 199 -4.70 8.17 -16.03
CA ASP A 199 -3.55 8.93 -15.50
C ASP A 199 -2.32 8.01 -15.44
N GLU A 200 -1.28 8.33 -16.21
CA GLU A 200 0.00 7.59 -16.16
C GLU A 200 0.61 7.54 -14.75
N ARG A 201 0.38 8.56 -13.90
CA ARG A 201 0.87 8.58 -12.52
C ARG A 201 0.15 7.55 -11.65
N MET A 202 -1.10 7.23 -11.96
CA MET A 202 -1.81 6.13 -11.32
C MET A 202 -1.25 4.78 -11.75
N ARG A 203 -1.00 4.57 -13.05
CA ARG A 203 -0.38 3.32 -13.54
C ARG A 203 1.02 3.11 -12.96
N ARG A 204 1.82 4.17 -12.84
CA ARG A 204 3.13 4.17 -12.17
C ARG A 204 3.01 3.79 -10.69
N HIS A 205 2.07 4.38 -9.95
CA HIS A 205 1.80 3.98 -8.56
C HIS A 205 1.32 2.54 -8.44
N ALA A 206 0.49 2.08 -9.38
CA ALA A 206 0.03 0.70 -9.43
C ALA A 206 1.19 -0.30 -9.64
N CYS A 207 2.26 0.07 -10.34
CA CYS A 207 3.47 -0.77 -10.45
C CYS A 207 4.06 -1.10 -9.06
N PHE A 208 4.19 -0.07 -8.21
CA PHE A 208 4.62 -0.24 -6.83
C PHE A 208 3.66 -1.13 -6.04
N VAL A 209 2.37 -0.79 -6.07
CA VAL A 209 1.35 -1.52 -5.28
C VAL A 209 1.29 -3.00 -5.69
N VAL A 210 1.33 -3.31 -6.99
CA VAL A 210 1.31 -4.68 -7.49
C VAL A 210 2.56 -5.46 -7.08
N ALA A 211 3.74 -4.83 -7.09
CA ALA A 211 4.97 -5.46 -6.61
C ALA A 211 4.89 -5.89 -5.13
N GLU A 212 4.29 -5.05 -4.28
CA GLU A 212 4.14 -5.30 -2.84
C GLU A 212 2.92 -6.17 -2.48
N SER A 213 1.98 -6.37 -3.41
CA SER A 213 0.67 -7.01 -3.15
C SER A 213 0.70 -8.48 -2.70
N GLY A 214 1.81 -9.19 -2.91
CA GLY A 214 1.88 -10.64 -2.66
C GLY A 214 1.12 -11.52 -3.67
N LEU A 215 0.39 -10.95 -4.65
CA LEU A 215 -0.34 -11.72 -5.66
C LEU A 215 0.62 -12.62 -6.49
N PRO A 216 0.24 -13.87 -6.84
CA PRO A 216 1.08 -14.76 -7.64
C PRO A 216 1.41 -14.19 -9.03
N GLU A 217 0.45 -13.56 -9.70
CA GLU A 217 0.58 -13.03 -11.06
C GLU A 217 1.28 -11.66 -11.16
N ARG A 218 1.70 -11.08 -10.03
CA ARG A 218 2.31 -9.73 -9.99
C ARG A 218 3.49 -9.59 -10.95
N PHE A 219 4.31 -10.64 -11.10
CA PHE A 219 5.46 -10.64 -11.98
C PHE A 219 5.06 -10.55 -13.45
N ASP A 220 4.06 -11.32 -13.86
CA ASP A 220 3.58 -11.32 -15.24
C ASP A 220 2.89 -9.99 -15.58
N TRP A 221 2.14 -9.42 -14.63
CA TRP A 221 1.49 -8.12 -14.81
C TRP A 221 2.49 -6.98 -14.92
N LEU A 222 3.52 -6.96 -14.08
CA LEU A 222 4.58 -5.95 -14.15
C LEU A 222 5.39 -6.08 -15.43
N ARG A 223 5.74 -7.30 -15.86
CA ARG A 223 6.41 -7.52 -17.15
C ARG A 223 5.56 -7.01 -18.31
N ASP A 224 4.28 -7.37 -18.34
CA ASP A 224 3.33 -6.93 -19.37
C ASP A 224 3.25 -5.39 -19.45
N ALA A 225 3.12 -4.71 -18.32
CA ALA A 225 3.16 -3.25 -18.27
C ALA A 225 4.51 -2.69 -18.74
N ALA A 226 5.61 -3.33 -18.38
CA ALA A 226 6.97 -2.92 -18.74
C ALA A 226 7.27 -3.05 -20.24
N GLU A 227 6.64 -4.01 -20.91
CA GLU A 227 6.79 -4.28 -22.34
C GLU A 227 5.82 -3.44 -23.20
N HIS A 228 4.59 -3.24 -22.72
CA HIS A 228 3.48 -2.80 -23.59
C HIS A 228 2.83 -1.46 -23.20
N ASP A 229 3.10 -0.87 -22.03
CA ASP A 229 2.48 0.42 -21.69
C ASP A 229 2.88 1.50 -22.72
N SER A 230 1.93 2.35 -23.11
CA SER A 230 2.18 3.43 -24.08
C SER A 230 3.21 4.44 -23.55
N GLU A 231 3.20 4.70 -22.24
CA GLU A 231 4.06 5.66 -21.60
C GLU A 231 5.37 5.02 -21.14
N ARG A 232 6.49 5.60 -21.59
CA ARG A 232 7.83 5.13 -21.20
C ARG A 232 8.06 5.22 -19.70
N SER A 233 7.49 6.22 -19.04
CA SER A 233 7.55 6.42 -17.59
C SER A 233 6.96 5.21 -16.84
N VAL A 234 5.80 4.72 -17.29
CA VAL A 234 5.17 3.50 -16.74
C VAL A 234 6.02 2.27 -17.05
N ARG A 235 6.51 2.12 -18.28
CA ARG A 235 7.39 0.99 -18.63
C ARG A 235 8.64 0.92 -17.75
N HIS A 236 9.25 2.07 -17.47
CA HIS A 236 10.41 2.16 -16.60
C HIS A 236 10.10 1.77 -15.15
N ASP A 237 9.03 2.31 -14.58
CA ASP A 237 8.62 1.97 -13.21
C ASP A 237 8.21 0.50 -13.11
N ALA A 238 7.56 -0.06 -14.12
CA ALA A 238 7.19 -1.46 -14.17
C ALA A 238 8.43 -2.39 -14.20
N TRP A 239 9.47 -2.08 -14.99
CA TRP A 239 10.74 -2.83 -14.93
C TRP A 239 11.43 -2.72 -13.58
N PHE A 240 11.45 -1.52 -13.00
CA PHE A 240 12.04 -1.29 -11.69
C PHE A 240 11.32 -2.11 -10.62
N TRP A 241 9.99 -2.01 -10.55
CA TRP A 241 9.19 -2.74 -9.56
C TRP A 241 9.13 -4.25 -9.81
N PHE A 242 9.22 -4.70 -11.06
CA PHE A 242 9.46 -6.11 -11.38
C PHE A 242 10.74 -6.62 -10.72
N ALA A 243 11.85 -5.87 -10.82
CA ALA A 243 13.11 -6.24 -10.18
C ALA A 243 13.02 -6.19 -8.65
N GLN A 244 12.37 -5.17 -8.07
CA GLN A 244 12.19 -5.05 -6.62
C GLN A 244 11.31 -6.15 -6.03
N ALA A 245 10.35 -6.67 -6.80
CA ALA A 245 9.54 -7.82 -6.44
C ALA A 245 10.35 -9.14 -6.40
N LYS A 246 11.59 -9.13 -6.91
CA LYS A 246 12.59 -10.22 -6.86
C LYS A 246 12.09 -11.57 -7.40
N PRO A 247 11.55 -11.65 -8.63
CA PRO A 247 11.27 -12.93 -9.25
C PRO A 247 12.58 -13.72 -9.46
N ALA A 248 12.51 -15.05 -9.30
CA ALA A 248 13.70 -15.91 -9.36
C ALA A 248 14.46 -15.83 -10.70
N ASN A 249 13.76 -15.50 -11.79
CA ASN A 249 14.29 -15.34 -13.14
C ASN A 249 14.54 -13.88 -13.55
N ALA A 250 14.59 -12.93 -12.60
CA ALA A 250 14.70 -11.50 -12.88
C ALA A 250 15.84 -11.17 -13.84
N GLN A 251 17.05 -11.68 -13.58
CA GLN A 251 18.24 -11.45 -14.40
C GLN A 251 18.02 -11.87 -15.87
N ALA A 252 17.45 -13.06 -16.11
CA ALA A 252 17.24 -13.57 -17.46
C ALA A 252 16.21 -12.74 -18.23
N VAL A 253 15.11 -12.36 -17.57
CA VAL A 253 14.06 -11.52 -18.17
C VAL A 253 14.60 -10.14 -18.52
N LEU A 254 15.30 -9.49 -17.58
CA LEU A 254 15.85 -8.14 -17.80
C LEU A 254 16.96 -8.12 -18.85
N THR A 255 17.78 -9.17 -18.93
CA THR A 255 18.80 -9.31 -19.99
C THR A 255 18.15 -9.43 -21.37
N THR A 256 17.07 -10.21 -21.47
CA THR A 256 16.29 -10.34 -22.72
C THR A 256 15.65 -9.00 -23.11
N ALA A 257 15.03 -8.30 -22.16
CA ALA A 257 14.46 -6.98 -22.39
C ALA A 257 15.53 -5.98 -22.86
N LEU A 258 16.74 -6.03 -22.30
CA LEU A 258 17.85 -5.16 -22.69
C LEU A 258 18.30 -5.41 -24.13
N GLN A 259 18.36 -6.68 -24.56
CA GLN A 259 18.69 -7.07 -25.93
C GLN A 259 17.63 -6.59 -26.94
N GLN A 260 16.36 -6.59 -26.52
CA GLN A 260 15.23 -6.16 -27.35
C GLN A 260 14.98 -4.64 -27.32
N ALA A 261 15.66 -3.90 -26.43
CA ALA A 261 15.46 -2.47 -26.24
C ALA A 261 15.83 -1.67 -27.51
N LYS A 262 14.82 -1.01 -28.08
CA LYS A 262 14.92 -0.28 -29.34
C LYS A 262 15.54 1.11 -29.19
N ASP A 263 15.38 1.75 -28.03
CA ASP A 263 15.90 3.09 -27.77
C ASP A 263 16.92 3.10 -26.63
N ALA A 264 17.82 4.08 -26.67
CA ALA A 264 18.92 4.20 -25.71
C ALA A 264 18.42 4.45 -24.28
N ARG A 265 17.33 5.22 -24.08
CA ARG A 265 16.84 5.54 -22.74
C ARG A 265 16.28 4.31 -22.02
N THR A 266 15.52 3.48 -22.74
CA THR A 266 15.07 2.19 -22.20
C THR A 266 16.24 1.26 -21.90
N ARG A 267 17.26 1.24 -22.78
CA ARG A 267 18.47 0.43 -22.57
C ARG A 267 19.23 0.85 -21.31
N ASP A 268 19.49 2.14 -21.15
CA ASP A 268 20.19 2.70 -19.99
C ASP A 268 19.43 2.40 -18.70
N HIS A 269 18.10 2.54 -18.72
CA HIS A 269 17.23 2.20 -17.59
C HIS A 269 17.31 0.72 -17.23
N LEU A 270 17.31 -0.19 -18.21
CA LEU A 270 17.42 -1.62 -17.95
C LEU A 270 18.79 -2.02 -17.37
N VAL A 271 19.89 -1.37 -17.77
CA VAL A 271 21.19 -1.59 -17.11
C VAL A 271 21.15 -1.11 -15.65
N PHE A 272 20.52 0.04 -15.38
CA PHE A 272 20.27 0.48 -14.01
C PHE A 272 19.43 -0.56 -13.24
N VAL A 273 18.31 -1.03 -13.78
CA VAL A 273 17.45 -2.02 -13.10
C VAL A 273 18.21 -3.32 -12.82
N LEU A 274 19.06 -3.80 -13.74
CA LEU A 274 19.94 -4.95 -13.50
C LEU A 274 20.90 -4.71 -12.33
N SER A 275 21.44 -3.49 -12.18
CA SER A 275 22.31 -3.14 -11.05
C SER A 275 21.61 -3.17 -9.68
N GLN A 276 20.28 -3.05 -9.67
CA GLN A 276 19.48 -3.06 -8.44
C GLN A 276 19.08 -4.48 -8.01
N LEU A 277 19.40 -5.52 -8.81
CA LEU A 277 19.19 -6.90 -8.40
C LEU A 277 20.13 -7.27 -7.24
N PRO A 278 19.69 -8.10 -6.30
CA PRO A 278 20.56 -8.55 -5.21
C PRO A 278 21.76 -9.34 -5.76
N ALA A 279 22.90 -9.24 -5.08
CA ALA A 279 24.03 -10.13 -5.34
C ALA A 279 23.61 -11.60 -5.09
N PRO A 280 24.10 -12.56 -5.89
CA PRO A 280 25.09 -12.39 -6.95
C PRO A 280 24.55 -11.92 -8.31
N GLN A 281 23.22 -11.89 -8.50
CA GLN A 281 22.57 -11.75 -9.80
C GLN A 281 22.90 -10.44 -10.51
N GLY A 282 22.82 -9.31 -9.78
CA GLY A 282 23.11 -7.99 -10.35
C GLY A 282 24.55 -7.87 -10.83
N THR A 283 25.51 -8.26 -9.97
CA THR A 283 26.94 -8.26 -10.29
C THR A 283 27.24 -9.16 -11.51
N ASP A 284 26.70 -10.38 -11.54
CA ASP A 284 26.94 -11.32 -12.64
C ASP A 284 26.40 -10.79 -13.97
N ALA A 285 25.22 -10.17 -13.95
CA ALA A 285 24.63 -9.55 -15.13
C ALA A 285 25.51 -8.40 -15.66
N LEU A 286 25.99 -7.52 -14.79
CA LEU A 286 26.82 -6.40 -15.20
C LEU A 286 28.20 -6.85 -15.71
N ILE A 287 28.81 -7.87 -15.12
CA ILE A 287 30.06 -8.48 -15.63
C ILE A 287 29.84 -9.06 -17.02
N ALA A 288 28.74 -9.79 -17.23
CA ALA A 288 28.39 -10.34 -18.54
C ALA A 288 28.23 -9.23 -19.59
N LEU A 289 27.54 -8.13 -19.25
CA LEU A 289 27.41 -6.98 -20.15
C LEU A 289 28.75 -6.33 -20.46
N LEU A 290 29.62 -6.16 -19.46
CA LEU A 290 30.93 -5.54 -19.64
C LEU A 290 31.85 -6.37 -20.54
N THR A 291 31.80 -7.69 -20.44
CA THR A 291 32.72 -8.61 -21.12
C THR A 291 32.23 -9.13 -22.47
N ASP A 292 30.94 -8.99 -22.78
CA ASP A 292 30.41 -9.40 -24.08
C ASP A 292 30.84 -8.44 -25.20
N PRO A 293 31.62 -8.90 -26.20
CA PRO A 293 32.08 -8.06 -27.31
C PRO A 293 30.92 -7.55 -28.17
N ASN A 294 29.77 -8.24 -28.17
CA ASN A 294 28.59 -7.87 -28.97
C ASN A 294 27.76 -6.75 -28.32
N VAL A 295 27.97 -6.47 -27.03
CA VAL A 295 27.29 -5.38 -26.33
C VAL A 295 27.89 -4.03 -26.74
N GLY A 296 27.05 -3.06 -27.11
CA GLY A 296 27.50 -1.74 -27.55
C GLY A 296 28.32 -0.99 -26.48
N LYS A 297 29.25 -0.14 -26.93
CA LYS A 297 30.19 0.60 -26.06
C LYS A 297 29.49 1.38 -24.93
N GLU A 298 28.38 2.07 -25.22
CA GLU A 298 27.66 2.85 -24.22
C GLU A 298 27.03 1.97 -23.13
N THR A 299 26.44 0.83 -23.51
CA THR A 299 25.91 -0.15 -22.55
C THR A 299 27.03 -0.72 -21.67
N ARG A 300 28.18 -1.07 -22.25
CA ARG A 300 29.37 -1.53 -21.48
C ARG A 300 29.87 -0.47 -20.52
N LYS A 301 29.89 0.80 -20.94
CA LYS A 301 30.27 1.93 -20.09
C LYS A 301 29.31 2.08 -18.91
N GLN A 302 28.01 1.90 -19.13
CA GLN A 302 27.03 1.93 -18.04
C GLN A 302 27.18 0.75 -17.09
N ALA A 303 27.48 -0.44 -17.61
CA ALA A 303 27.78 -1.62 -16.78
C ALA A 303 29.04 -1.39 -15.94
N LEU A 304 30.10 -0.84 -16.53
CA LEU A 304 31.33 -0.43 -15.84
C LEU A 304 31.02 0.54 -14.70
N PHE A 305 30.20 1.57 -14.95
CA PHE A 305 29.80 2.56 -13.96
C PHE A 305 29.11 1.90 -12.75
N TRP A 306 28.10 1.05 -13.00
CA TRP A 306 27.35 0.39 -11.92
C TRP A 306 28.18 -0.67 -11.18
N LEU A 307 29.10 -1.37 -11.86
CA LEU A 307 30.07 -2.24 -11.19
C LEU A 307 30.96 -1.45 -10.22
N GLY A 308 31.35 -0.22 -10.58
CA GLY A 308 32.09 0.67 -9.69
C GLY A 308 31.31 1.19 -8.48
N GLN A 309 29.98 1.00 -8.45
CA GLN A 309 29.12 1.30 -7.28
C GLN A 309 28.77 0.04 -6.48
N SER A 310 29.18 -1.15 -6.94
CA SER A 310 28.87 -2.41 -6.28
C SER A 310 29.84 -2.67 -5.14
N GLU A 311 29.31 -3.11 -4.00
CA GLU A 311 30.10 -3.59 -2.86
C GLU A 311 30.52 -5.07 -2.99
N ASP A 312 30.10 -5.74 -4.06
CA ASP A 312 30.47 -7.13 -4.33
C ASP A 312 31.96 -7.23 -4.75
N PRO A 313 32.81 -7.98 -4.02
CA PRO A 313 34.24 -8.10 -4.36
C PRO A 313 34.51 -8.59 -5.78
N ARG A 314 33.57 -9.32 -6.39
CA ARG A 314 33.68 -9.81 -7.78
C ARG A 314 33.58 -8.66 -8.79
N ALA A 315 32.93 -7.55 -8.44
CA ALA A 315 32.89 -6.38 -9.29
C ALA A 315 34.29 -5.79 -9.45
N LEU A 316 35.02 -5.58 -8.36
CA LEU A 316 36.41 -5.09 -8.40
C LEU A 316 37.31 -6.02 -9.22
N ALA A 317 37.25 -7.33 -8.99
CA ALA A 317 38.03 -8.30 -9.76
C ALA A 317 37.68 -8.34 -11.27
N ALA A 318 36.45 -7.97 -11.65
CA ALA A 318 36.08 -7.82 -13.05
C ALA A 318 36.62 -6.51 -13.65
N LEU A 319 36.59 -5.42 -12.89
CA LEU A 319 37.16 -4.13 -13.29
C LEU A 319 38.67 -4.23 -13.51
N ASP A 320 39.41 -4.86 -12.59
CA ASP A 320 40.87 -5.04 -12.68
C ASP A 320 41.31 -5.85 -13.91
N ARG A 321 40.46 -6.78 -14.39
CA ARG A 321 40.75 -7.56 -15.60
C ARG A 321 40.38 -6.84 -16.89
N PHE A 322 39.50 -5.84 -16.80
CA PHE A 322 38.97 -5.13 -17.96
C PHE A 322 39.77 -3.86 -18.27
N LEU A 323 40.32 -3.21 -17.24
CA LEU A 323 41.21 -2.04 -17.35
C LEU A 323 42.65 -2.43 -17.68
#